data_AF-N8W5X9-F1
#
_entry.id   AF-N8W5X9-F1
#
_cell.length_a   1.000
_cell.length_b   1.000
_cell.length_c   1.000
_cell.angle_alpha   90.00
_cell.angle_beta   90.00
_cell.angle_gamma   90.00
#
_symmetry.space_group_name_H-M   'P 1'
#
loop_
_entity.id
_entity.type
_entity.pdbx_description
1 polymer ?
#
loop_
_entity_poly.entity_id
_entity_poly.type
_entity_poly.pdbx_seq_one_letter_code
_entity_poly.pdbx_strand_id
1 'polypeptide(L)'
;MSLKALKTDLSPCAQKKLNSFKASANPSMNKNFNSSDELKWYDFILQVHLDKCEIDFDVFQQWLMQDVKFSETAATILTDRLSSGLSLLKHYKKDDFT
;
A
#
# COMPACT_ATOMS: atom_id res chain seq x y z
N MET A 1 -1.46 -15.15 -7.69
CA MET A 1 -1.81 -14.20 -8.75
C MET A 1 -0.54 -13.52 -9.28
N SER A 2 -0.53 -13.04 -10.54
CA SER A 2 0.68 -12.43 -11.13
C SER A 2 0.77 -10.93 -10.86
N LEU A 3 1.97 -10.38 -10.93
CA LEU A 3 2.29 -8.96 -10.80
C LEU A 3 1.48 -8.02 -11.73
N LYS A 4 0.99 -8.57 -12.85
CA LYS A 4 0.06 -7.89 -13.77
C LYS A 4 -1.35 -7.75 -13.18
N ALA A 5 -1.81 -8.71 -12.39
CA ALA A 5 -3.12 -8.69 -11.74
C ALA A 5 -3.23 -7.53 -10.73
N LEU A 6 -2.20 -7.32 -9.93
CA LEU A 6 -2.15 -6.20 -8.99
C LEU A 6 -2.32 -4.83 -9.68
N LYS A 7 -1.77 -4.67 -10.89
CA LYS A 7 -1.91 -3.43 -11.67
C LYS A 7 -3.31 -3.24 -12.27
N THR A 8 -4.06 -4.32 -12.47
CA THR A 8 -5.46 -4.28 -12.92
C THR A 8 -6.46 -4.12 -11.77
N ASP A 9 -6.10 -4.57 -10.57
CA ASP A 9 -6.99 -4.50 -9.39
C ASP A 9 -6.95 -3.12 -8.69
N LEU A 10 -5.91 -2.32 -8.97
CA LEU A 10 -5.81 -0.94 -8.51
C LEU A 10 -6.49 0.03 -9.47
N SER A 11 -7.24 0.98 -8.92
CA SER A 11 -7.75 2.12 -9.69
C SER A 11 -6.59 2.97 -10.27
N PRO A 12 -6.84 3.77 -11.32
CA PRO A 12 -5.84 4.71 -11.84
C PRO A 12 -5.33 5.70 -10.78
N CYS A 13 -6.20 6.13 -9.86
CA CYS A 13 -5.85 7.03 -8.77
C CYS A 13 -4.96 6.36 -7.73
N ALA A 14 -5.32 5.14 -7.29
CA ALA A 14 -4.52 4.35 -6.35
C ALA A 14 -3.16 4.00 -6.96
N GLN A 15 -3.12 3.64 -8.24
CA GLN A 15 -1.88 3.38 -8.96
C GLN A 15 -0.99 4.62 -9.06
N LYS A 16 -1.56 5.81 -9.28
CA LYS A 16 -0.80 7.08 -9.27
C LYS A 16 -0.19 7.36 -7.89
N LYS A 17 -0.93 7.14 -6.80
CA LYS A 17 -0.42 7.29 -5.43
C LYS A 17 0.69 6.27 -5.13
N LEU A 18 0.51 5.02 -5.54
CA LEU A 18 1.53 3.97 -5.41
C LEU A 18 2.81 4.30 -6.18
N ASN A 19 2.68 4.80 -7.41
CA ASN A 19 3.83 5.24 -8.21
C ASN A 19 4.55 6.44 -7.58
N SER A 20 3.79 7.36 -6.97
CA SER A 20 4.36 8.52 -6.26
C SER A 20 5.14 8.10 -5.02
N PHE A 21 4.64 7.11 -4.27
CA PHE A 21 5.40 6.49 -3.18
C PHE A 21 6.65 5.78 -3.72
N LYS A 22 6.51 4.94 -4.76
CA LYS A 22 7.64 4.22 -5.35
C LYS A 22 8.77 5.15 -5.81
N ALA A 23 8.44 6.32 -6.34
CA ALA A 23 9.42 7.28 -6.83
C ALA A 23 10.28 7.92 -5.72
N SER A 24 9.77 7.99 -4.48
CA SER A 24 10.52 8.55 -3.35
C SER A 24 11.00 7.53 -2.34
N ALA A 25 10.35 6.36 -2.29
CA ALA A 25 10.69 5.33 -1.34
C ALA A 25 12.07 4.75 -1.68
N ASN A 26 12.96 4.81 -0.70
CA ASN A 26 14.29 4.22 -0.82
C ASN A 26 14.24 2.72 -0.44
N PRO A 27 14.53 1.79 -1.36
CA PRO A 27 14.48 0.35 -1.08
C PRO A 27 15.47 -0.10 0.00
N SER A 28 16.52 0.70 0.26
CA SER A 28 17.51 0.48 1.31
C SER A 28 17.08 1.01 2.69
N MET A 29 15.95 1.72 2.79
CA MET A 29 15.40 2.15 4.08
C MET A 29 14.85 0.94 4.84
N ASN A 30 15.64 0.44 5.78
CA ASN A 30 15.18 -0.50 6.78
C ASN A 30 14.28 0.22 7.80
N LYS A 31 13.02 -0.22 7.88
CA LYS A 31 12.01 0.04 8.93
C LYS A 31 11.56 1.48 9.18
N ASN A 32 12.41 2.48 8.95
CA ASN A 32 12.12 3.89 9.26
C ASN A 32 11.89 4.65 7.96
N PHE A 33 10.61 4.79 7.60
CA PHE A 33 10.21 5.76 6.58
C PHE A 33 10.56 7.16 7.10
N ASN A 34 11.10 8.03 6.24
CA ASN A 34 11.07 9.46 6.56
C ASN A 34 9.61 9.93 6.56
N SER A 35 9.32 11.03 7.27
CA SER A 35 7.95 11.54 7.43
C SER A 35 7.25 11.83 6.10
N SER A 36 7.98 12.15 5.02
CA SER A 36 7.38 12.42 3.71
C SER A 36 6.95 11.16 2.97
N ASP A 37 7.73 10.08 3.05
CA ASP A 37 7.39 8.80 2.41
C ASP A 37 6.23 8.13 3.14
N GLU A 38 6.17 8.29 4.47
CA GLU A 38 5.07 7.79 5.28
C GLU A 38 3.74 8.47 4.94
N LEU A 39 3.72 9.79 4.73
CA LEU A 39 2.51 10.50 4.27
C LEU A 39 2.05 10.01 2.89
N LYS A 40 2.97 9.80 1.94
CA LYS A 40 2.64 9.25 0.62
C LYS A 40 2.09 7.82 0.71
N TRP A 41 2.59 7.05 1.66
CA TRP A 41 2.08 5.72 1.94
C TRP A 41 0.64 5.76 2.49
N TYR A 42 0.36 6.64 3.43
CA TYR A 42 -1.00 6.83 3.95
C TYR A 42 -1.97 7.32 2.88
N ASP A 43 -1.54 8.25 2.03
CA ASP A 43 -2.31 8.70 0.86
C ASP A 43 -2.70 7.53 -0.06
N PHE A 44 -1.79 6.57 -0.27
CA PHE A 44 -2.08 5.36 -1.02
C PHE A 44 -3.13 4.48 -0.32
N ILE A 45 -2.97 4.22 0.98
CA ILE A 45 -3.93 3.43 1.77
C ILE A 45 -5.33 4.05 1.72
N LEU A 46 -5.42 5.37 1.90
CA LEU A 46 -6.68 6.11 1.82
C LEU A 46 -7.32 5.97 0.44
N GLN A 47 -6.54 6.13 -0.63
CA GLN A 47 -7.07 6.01 -1.98
C GLN A 47 -7.57 4.59 -2.29
N VAL A 48 -6.85 3.56 -1.87
CA VAL A 48 -7.29 2.15 -1.97
C VAL A 48 -8.62 1.94 -1.27
N HIS A 49 -8.78 2.50 -0.07
CA HIS A 49 -10.03 2.42 0.68
C HIS A 49 -11.18 3.17 0.00
N LEU A 50 -10.94 4.41 -0.47
CA LEU A 50 -11.94 5.24 -1.13
C LEU A 50 -12.46 4.60 -2.42
N ASP A 51 -11.53 4.04 -3.20
CA ASP A 51 -11.84 3.37 -4.48
C ASP A 51 -12.34 1.93 -4.28
N LYS A 52 -12.37 1.45 -3.03
CA LYS A 52 -12.77 0.08 -2.66
C LYS A 52 -11.99 -0.99 -3.43
N CYS A 53 -10.71 -0.75 -3.70
CA CYS A 53 -9.87 -1.72 -4.38
C CYS A 53 -9.70 -2.97 -3.50
N GLU A 54 -9.83 -4.14 -4.12
CA GLU A 54 -9.47 -5.41 -3.48
C GLU A 54 -8.00 -5.67 -3.73
N ILE A 55 -7.23 -5.84 -2.65
CA ILE A 55 -5.80 -6.11 -2.73
C ILE A 55 -5.53 -7.49 -2.17
N ASP A 56 -4.97 -8.35 -3.01
CA ASP A 56 -4.32 -9.58 -2.58
C ASP A 56 -2.97 -9.22 -1.93
N PHE A 57 -2.90 -9.35 -0.60
CA PHE A 57 -1.75 -8.95 0.19
C PHE A 57 -0.50 -9.78 -0.10
N ASP A 58 -0.65 -11.07 -0.46
CA ASP A 58 0.47 -11.93 -0.82
C ASP A 58 1.08 -11.47 -2.15
N VAL A 59 0.23 -11.17 -3.14
CA VAL A 59 0.68 -10.62 -4.43
C VAL A 59 1.33 -9.25 -4.25
N PHE A 60 0.75 -8.41 -3.39
CA PHE A 60 1.28 -7.08 -3.10
C PHE A 60 2.66 -7.14 -2.44
N GLN A 61 2.85 -8.04 -1.48
CA GLN A 61 4.15 -8.26 -0.85
C GLN A 61 5.19 -8.77 -1.85
N GLN A 62 4.81 -9.74 -2.69
CA GLN A 62 5.69 -10.23 -3.76
C GLN A 62 6.04 -9.12 -4.76
N TRP A 63 5.11 -8.24 -5.10
CA TRP A 63 5.35 -7.07 -5.95
C TRP A 63 6.39 -6.12 -5.33
N LEU A 64 6.28 -5.80 -4.03
CA LEU A 64 7.25 -4.96 -3.33
C LEU A 64 8.67 -5.54 -3.39
N MET A 65 8.80 -6.86 -3.22
CA MET A 65 10.09 -7.55 -3.27
C MET A 65 10.65 -7.63 -4.68
N GLN A 66 9.84 -8.01 -5.67
CA GLN A 66 10.31 -8.31 -7.02
C GLN A 66 10.47 -7.06 -7.89
N ASP A 67 9.56 -6.10 -7.82
CA ASP A 67 9.51 -4.93 -8.72
C ASP A 67 10.02 -3.64 -8.08
N VAL A 68 9.93 -3.53 -6.77
CA VAL A 68 10.42 -2.35 -6.02
C VAL A 68 11.73 -2.65 -5.31
N LYS A 69 12.13 -3.93 -5.25
CA LYS A 69 13.39 -4.40 -4.65
C LYS A 69 13.52 -4.09 -3.16
N PHE A 70 12.38 -4.01 -2.46
CA PHE A 70 12.40 -3.98 -0.99
C PHE A 70 12.92 -5.31 -0.43
N SER A 71 13.57 -5.24 0.73
CA SER A 71 13.84 -6.45 1.52
C SER A 71 12.54 -7.12 1.95
N GLU A 72 12.57 -8.42 2.19
CA GLU A 72 11.41 -9.18 2.67
C GLU A 72 10.82 -8.54 3.93
N THR A 73 11.66 -8.17 4.90
CA THR A 73 11.22 -7.50 6.12
C THR A 73 10.50 -6.17 5.84
N ALA A 74 11.01 -5.35 4.93
CA ALA A 74 10.36 -4.09 4.58
C ALA A 74 9.04 -4.33 3.83
N ALA A 75 8.99 -5.32 2.94
CA ALA A 75 7.80 -5.70 2.21
C ALA A 75 6.70 -6.19 3.15
N THR A 76 7.02 -7.07 4.12
CA THR A 76 6.07 -7.53 5.14
C THR A 76 5.52 -6.36 5.96
N ILE A 77 6.38 -5.47 6.46
CA ILE A 77 5.93 -4.31 7.26
C ILE A 77 4.99 -3.41 6.47
N LEU A 78 5.30 -3.15 5.19
CA LEU A 78 4.44 -2.35 4.33
C LEU A 78 3.08 -3.01 4.08
N THR A 79 3.08 -4.30 3.76
CA THR A 79 1.85 -5.08 3.57
C THR A 79 0.99 -5.11 4.84
N ASP A 80 1.60 -5.32 6.00
CA ASP A 80 0.91 -5.30 7.30
C ASP A 80 0.30 -3.93 7.60
N ARG A 81 1.04 -2.84 7.32
CA ARG A 81 0.54 -1.47 7.48
C ARG A 81 -0.63 -1.18 6.55
N LEU A 82 -0.59 -1.65 5.30
CA LEU A 82 -1.70 -1.51 4.36
C LEU A 82 -2.92 -2.28 4.86
N SER A 83 -2.77 -3.55 5.23
CA SER A 83 -3.86 -4.38 5.75
C SER A 83 -4.49 -3.79 7.03
N SER A 84 -3.65 -3.36 7.96
CA SER A 84 -4.07 -2.73 9.21
C SER A 84 -4.78 -1.40 8.94
N GLY A 85 -4.23 -0.55 8.07
CA GLY A 85 -4.84 0.73 7.71
C GLY A 85 -6.19 0.57 7.02
N LEU A 86 -6.33 -0.40 6.11
CA LEU A 86 -7.62 -0.70 5.48
C LEU A 86 -8.64 -1.24 6.49
N SER A 87 -8.21 -2.10 7.41
CA SER A 87 -9.06 -2.62 8.49
C SER A 87 -9.53 -1.51 9.43
N LEU A 88 -8.63 -0.59 9.79
CA LEU A 88 -8.93 0.59 10.59
C LEU A 88 -9.96 1.49 9.89
N LEU A 89 -9.73 1.83 8.62
CA LEU A 89 -10.66 2.68 7.85
C LEU A 89 -12.03 2.00 7.66
N LYS A 90 -12.07 0.67 7.46
CA LYS A 90 -13.33 -0.09 7.42
C LYS A 90 -14.06 -0.06 8.76
N HIS A 91 -13.33 -0.12 9.88
CA HIS A 91 -13.89 -0.03 11.21
C HIS A 91 -14.49 1.36 11.47
N TYR A 92 -13.74 2.45 11.25
CA TYR A 92 -14.23 3.80 11.50
C TYR A 92 -15.33 4.25 10.53
N LYS A 93 -15.33 3.77 9.28
CA LYS A 93 -16.45 4.01 8.36
C LYS A 93 -17.77 3.39 8.84
N LYS A 94 -17.71 2.41 9.75
CA LYS A 94 -18.89 1.81 10.37
C LYS A 94 -19.47 2.68 11.49
N ASP A 95 -18.68 3.60 12.05
CA ASP A 95 -19.05 4.47 13.17
C ASP A 95 -19.52 5.87 12.74
N ASP A 96 -19.47 6.21 11.44
CA ASP A 96 -20.19 7.36 10.89
C ASP A 96 -21.68 6.99 10.72
N PHE A 97 -22.50 7.47 11.66
CA PHE A 97 -23.97 7.46 11.75
C PHE A 97 -24.66 6.22 12.35
N THR A 98 -24.68 6.16 13.68
CA THR A 98 -25.92 5.90 14.44
C THR A 98 -26.34 7.15 15.18
#